data_AF-A0A1S3D8T5-F1
#
_entry.id   AF-A0A1S3D8T5-F1
#
_cell.length_a   1.000
_cell.length_b   1.000
_cell.length_c   1.000
_cell.angle_alpha   90.00
_cell.angle_beta   90.00
_cell.angle_gamma   90.00
#
_symmetry.space_group_name_H-M   'P 1'
#
loop_
_entity.id
_entity.type
_entity.pdbx_description
1 polymer ?
#
loop_
_entity_poly.entity_id
_entity_poly.type
_entity_poly.pdbx_seq_one_letter_code
_entity_poly.pdbx_strand_id
1 'polypeptide(L)'
;MNYNINALDFEGRTALHKMVLNNRLECVVALLSRMADVELVDNSGNTALHLAARGKNPAIVQALIVFGANINALNGEEGMTARHIASSQSSGGVGGGDNISDRILYILHAVGAARCTLDMPGCGVGCRAGGTWNGTPPPVPIGAKTRSA
;
A
#
# COMPACT_ATOMS: atom_id res chain seq x y z
N MET A 1 -31.15 4.06 -9.51
CA MET A 1 -30.01 4.54 -10.32
C MET A 1 -29.00 3.41 -10.42
N ASN A 2 -28.73 2.94 -11.64
CA ASN A 2 -27.77 1.86 -11.91
C ASN A 2 -26.44 2.51 -12.32
N TYR A 3 -25.61 2.88 -11.35
CA TYR A 3 -24.26 3.38 -11.62
C TYR A 3 -23.27 2.26 -11.34
N ASN A 4 -22.36 2.01 -12.28
CA ASN A 4 -21.30 1.03 -12.10
C ASN A 4 -20.14 1.69 -11.33
N ILE A 5 -19.97 1.34 -10.06
CA ILE A 5 -18.87 1.84 -9.21
C ILE A 5 -17.48 1.43 -9.72
N ASN A 6 -17.44 0.36 -10.53
CA ASN A 6 -16.24 -0.23 -11.11
C ASN A 6 -16.07 0.15 -12.60
N ALA A 7 -16.74 1.21 -13.06
CA ALA A 7 -16.51 1.73 -14.41
C ALA A 7 -15.04 2.12 -14.61
N LEU A 8 -14.49 1.76 -15.77
CA LEU A 8 -13.09 1.99 -16.13
C LEU A 8 -12.95 3.21 -17.03
N ASP A 9 -11.92 4.01 -16.81
CA ASP A 9 -11.49 5.04 -17.75
C ASP A 9 -10.59 4.45 -18.88
N PHE A 10 -10.11 5.31 -19.78
CA PHE A 10 -9.23 4.90 -20.89
C PHE A 10 -7.88 4.29 -20.43
N GLU A 11 -7.51 4.48 -19.18
CA GLU A 11 -6.28 3.98 -18.57
C GLU A 11 -6.55 2.71 -17.74
N GLY A 12 -7.75 2.14 -17.85
CA GLY A 12 -8.18 0.96 -17.09
C GLY A 12 -8.47 1.26 -15.62
N ARG A 13 -8.59 2.53 -15.23
CA ARG A 13 -8.71 2.93 -13.82
C ARG A 13 -10.15 3.04 -13.40
N THR A 14 -10.48 2.43 -12.27
CA THR A 14 -11.74 2.67 -11.56
C THR A 14 -11.72 4.01 -10.83
N ALA A 15 -12.88 4.45 -10.35
CA ALA A 15 -12.98 5.60 -9.44
C ALA A 15 -12.07 5.45 -8.21
N LEU A 16 -11.91 4.22 -7.68
CA LEU A 16 -11.04 3.92 -6.55
C LEU A 16 -9.58 4.27 -6.88
N HIS A 17 -9.06 3.83 -8.03
CA HIS A 17 -7.71 4.16 -8.47
C HIS A 17 -7.49 5.68 -8.56
N LYS A 18 -8.45 6.42 -9.13
CA LYS A 18 -8.34 7.89 -9.23
C LYS A 18 -8.35 8.55 -7.85
N MET A 19 -9.15 8.07 -6.89
CA MET A 19 -9.15 8.63 -5.53
C MET A 19 -7.86 8.33 -4.77
N VAL A 20 -7.27 7.15 -4.98
CA VAL A 20 -5.96 6.79 -4.45
C VAL A 20 -4.86 7.67 -5.02
N LEU A 21 -4.80 7.83 -6.36
CA LEU A 21 -3.81 8.69 -7.02
C LEU A 21 -3.90 10.15 -6.58
N ASN A 22 -5.10 10.64 -6.29
CA ASN A 22 -5.33 11.99 -5.79
C ASN A 22 -5.20 12.12 -4.27
N ASN A 23 -4.78 11.08 -3.55
CA ASN A 23 -4.62 11.05 -2.09
C ASN A 23 -5.90 11.44 -1.30
N ARG A 24 -7.09 11.09 -1.83
CA ARG A 24 -8.39 11.44 -1.21
C ARG A 24 -8.90 10.32 -0.32
N LEU A 25 -8.36 10.21 0.90
CA LEU A 25 -8.70 9.14 1.86
C LEU A 25 -10.21 8.99 2.09
N GLU A 26 -10.92 10.09 2.35
CA GLU A 26 -12.37 10.05 2.61
C GLU A 26 -13.15 9.46 1.43
N CYS A 27 -12.77 9.83 0.21
CA CYS A 27 -13.39 9.29 -1.01
C CYS A 27 -13.04 7.82 -1.22
N VAL A 28 -11.80 7.42 -0.92
CA VAL A 28 -11.39 6.01 -0.94
C VAL A 28 -12.25 5.18 0.01
N VAL A 29 -12.38 5.61 1.27
CA VAL A 29 -13.19 4.92 2.28
C VAL A 29 -14.66 4.87 1.87
N ALA A 30 -15.20 5.96 1.31
CA ALA A 30 -16.58 6.01 0.84
C ALA A 30 -16.83 5.03 -0.32
N LEU A 31 -15.91 4.90 -1.27
CA LEU A 31 -16.01 3.94 -2.38
C LEU A 31 -15.90 2.50 -1.88
N LEU A 32 -14.95 2.20 -1.01
CA LEU A 32 -14.79 0.86 -0.42
C LEU A 32 -16.02 0.45 0.41
N SER A 33 -16.60 1.40 1.16
CA SER A 33 -17.84 1.18 1.91
C SER A 33 -19.06 0.89 1.02
N ARG A 34 -18.98 1.26 -0.26
CA ARG A 34 -20.00 0.97 -1.28
C ARG A 34 -19.64 -0.25 -2.15
N MET A 35 -18.74 -1.10 -1.64
CA MET A 35 -18.29 -2.33 -2.31
C MET A 35 -17.62 -2.08 -3.67
N ALA A 36 -16.86 -0.98 -3.79
CA ALA A 36 -15.94 -0.83 -4.90
C ALA A 36 -14.94 -2.00 -4.90
N ASP A 37 -14.70 -2.58 -6.06
CA ASP A 37 -13.78 -3.71 -6.20
C ASP A 37 -12.34 -3.20 -6.07
N VAL A 38 -11.65 -3.73 -5.06
CA VAL A 38 -10.29 -3.35 -4.67
C VAL A 38 -9.21 -4.09 -5.47
N GLU A 39 -9.59 -5.20 -6.12
CA GLU A 39 -8.69 -6.09 -6.86
C GLU A 39 -8.61 -5.75 -8.35
N LEU A 40 -9.46 -4.84 -8.84
CA LEU A 40 -9.36 -4.35 -10.21
C LEU A 40 -7.99 -3.69 -10.43
N VAL A 41 -7.49 -3.84 -11.65
CA VAL A 41 -6.17 -3.36 -12.07
C VAL A 41 -6.29 -2.33 -13.18
N ASP A 42 -5.37 -1.37 -13.19
CA ASP A 42 -5.18 -0.46 -14.33
C ASP A 42 -4.50 -1.15 -15.52
N ASN A 43 -4.32 -0.43 -16.64
CA ASN A 43 -3.66 -0.97 -17.83
C ASN A 43 -2.21 -1.43 -17.60
N SER A 44 -1.57 -0.99 -16.51
CA SER A 44 -0.22 -1.44 -16.11
C SER A 44 -0.27 -2.61 -15.11
N GLY A 45 -1.46 -3.15 -14.85
CA GLY A 45 -1.70 -4.22 -13.89
C GLY A 45 -1.62 -3.77 -12.42
N ASN A 46 -1.62 -2.47 -12.13
CA ASN A 46 -1.57 -1.99 -10.75
C ASN A 46 -2.96 -2.02 -10.12
N THR A 47 -3.10 -2.72 -8.99
CA THR A 47 -4.25 -2.54 -8.09
C THR A 47 -4.18 -1.21 -7.35
N ALA A 48 -5.29 -0.83 -6.70
CA ALA A 48 -5.33 0.34 -5.81
C ALA A 48 -4.23 0.31 -4.73
N LEU A 49 -3.84 -0.86 -4.22
CA LEU A 49 -2.80 -1.01 -3.21
C LEU A 49 -1.40 -0.66 -3.75
N HIS A 50 -1.09 -1.04 -4.99
CA HIS A 50 0.16 -0.66 -5.66
C HIS A 50 0.26 0.87 -5.81
N LEU A 51 -0.82 1.51 -6.26
CA LEU A 51 -0.87 2.96 -6.41
C LEU A 51 -0.75 3.68 -5.06
N ALA A 52 -1.35 3.14 -3.99
CA ALA A 52 -1.25 3.71 -2.65
C ALA A 52 0.17 3.63 -2.08
N ALA A 53 0.87 2.51 -2.31
CA ALA A 53 2.28 2.37 -1.95
C ALA A 53 3.16 3.37 -2.71
N ARG A 54 2.90 3.57 -4.02
CA ARG A 54 3.61 4.56 -4.85
C ARG A 54 3.32 6.00 -4.41
N GLY A 55 2.08 6.28 -4.03
CA GLY A 55 1.61 7.59 -3.57
C GLY A 55 2.08 7.98 -2.17
N LYS A 56 2.83 7.10 -1.47
CA LYS A 56 3.36 7.31 -0.12
C LYS A 56 2.28 7.75 0.87
N ASN A 57 1.13 7.05 0.87
CA ASN A 57 0.03 7.37 1.77
C ASN A 57 -0.31 6.18 2.69
N PRO A 58 0.25 6.09 3.91
CA PRO A 58 0.05 4.96 4.80
C PRO A 58 -1.41 4.81 5.25
N ALA A 59 -2.17 5.91 5.34
CA ALA A 59 -3.58 5.85 5.73
C ALA A 59 -4.44 5.18 4.65
N ILE A 60 -4.18 5.48 3.37
CA ILE A 60 -4.87 4.82 2.26
C ILE A 60 -4.45 3.35 2.16
N VAL A 61 -3.16 3.04 2.32
CA VAL A 61 -2.68 1.65 2.38
C VAL A 61 -3.42 0.86 3.46
N GLN A 62 -3.52 1.42 4.66
CA GLN A 62 -4.22 0.78 5.77
C GLN A 62 -5.71 0.59 5.49
N ALA A 63 -6.38 1.59 4.90
CA ALA A 63 -7.78 1.47 4.48
C ALA A 63 -7.96 0.32 3.48
N LEU A 64 -7.16 0.26 2.42
CA LEU A 64 -7.25 -0.79 1.41
C LEU A 64 -7.06 -2.20 2.01
N ILE A 65 -6.09 -2.36 2.92
CA ILE A 65 -5.86 -3.63 3.62
C ILE A 65 -7.07 -4.02 4.49
N VAL A 66 -7.63 -3.06 5.25
CA VAL A 66 -8.82 -3.30 6.08
C VAL A 66 -10.02 -3.75 5.25
N PHE A 67 -10.16 -3.25 4.03
CA PHE A 67 -11.21 -3.64 3.10
C PHE A 67 -10.86 -4.88 2.25
N GLY A 68 -9.80 -5.62 2.60
CA GLY A 68 -9.51 -6.93 2.03
C GLY A 68 -8.67 -6.92 0.76
N ALA A 69 -7.92 -5.84 0.48
CA ALA A 69 -6.97 -5.83 -0.63
C ALA A 69 -5.95 -6.96 -0.54
N ASN A 70 -5.65 -7.62 -1.66
CA ASN A 70 -4.63 -8.64 -1.74
C ASN A 70 -3.23 -8.01 -1.57
N ILE A 71 -2.66 -8.24 -0.39
CA ILE A 71 -1.36 -7.71 0.04
C ILE A 71 -0.20 -8.22 -0.85
N ASN A 72 -0.36 -9.41 -1.44
CA ASN A 72 0.66 -10.07 -2.26
C ASN A 72 0.30 -10.07 -3.75
N ALA A 73 -0.64 -9.21 -4.17
CA ALA A 73 -0.90 -9.02 -5.60
C ALA A 73 0.39 -8.59 -6.31
N LEU A 74 0.60 -9.13 -7.51
CA LEU A 74 1.69 -8.75 -8.40
C LEU A 74 1.12 -7.83 -9.47
N ASN A 75 1.79 -6.71 -9.72
CA ASN A 75 1.43 -5.87 -10.86
C ASN A 75 1.83 -6.52 -12.20
N GLY A 76 1.40 -5.91 -13.30
CA GLY A 76 1.51 -6.51 -14.64
C GLY A 76 2.95 -6.69 -15.11
N GLU A 77 3.53 -5.62 -15.66
CA GLU A 77 4.80 -5.73 -16.42
C GLU A 77 6.03 -6.01 -15.55
N GLU A 78 6.03 -5.58 -14.29
CA GLU A 78 7.19 -5.69 -13.40
C GLU A 78 7.04 -6.81 -12.35
N GLY A 79 5.85 -7.43 -12.26
CA GLY A 79 5.55 -8.48 -11.29
C GLY A 79 5.75 -8.06 -9.83
N MET A 80 5.70 -6.77 -9.51
CA MET A 80 6.02 -6.23 -8.19
C MET A 80 4.83 -6.28 -7.23
N THR A 81 5.11 -6.49 -5.95
CA THR A 81 4.13 -6.30 -4.86
C THR A 81 4.11 -4.85 -4.39
N ALA A 82 3.05 -4.46 -3.67
CA ALA A 82 2.99 -3.16 -2.98
C ALA A 82 4.17 -2.94 -2.01
N ARG A 83 4.63 -4.00 -1.34
CA ARG A 83 5.83 -3.96 -0.47
C ARG A 83 7.09 -3.64 -1.27
N HIS A 84 7.18 -4.19 -2.48
CA HIS A 84 8.30 -3.94 -3.37
C HIS A 84 8.38 -2.48 -3.79
N ILE A 85 7.24 -1.92 -4.21
CA ILE A 85 7.11 -0.51 -4.61
C ILE A 85 7.47 0.43 -3.47
N ALA A 86 7.00 0.15 -2.24
CA ALA A 86 7.36 0.95 -1.08
C ALA A 86 8.87 0.94 -0.78
N SER A 87 9.53 -0.20 -1.01
CA SER A 87 10.97 -0.38 -0.79
C SER A 87 11.82 0.28 -1.88
N SER A 88 11.43 0.19 -3.16
CA SER A 88 12.20 0.74 -4.28
C SER A 88 12.25 2.28 -4.28
N GLN A 89 11.26 2.91 -3.66
CA GLN A 89 11.17 4.38 -3.53
C GLN A 89 11.90 4.94 -2.31
N SER A 90 12.42 4.07 -1.43
CA SER A 90 13.23 4.46 -0.28
C SER A 90 14.68 4.68 -0.73
N SER A 91 15.00 5.90 -1.16
CA SER A 91 16.34 6.26 -1.69
C SER A 91 17.45 6.36 -0.64
N GLY A 92 17.28 5.80 0.56
CA GLY A 92 18.26 5.86 1.64
C GLY A 92 18.70 4.47 2.07
N GLY A 93 20.00 4.30 2.33
CA GLY A 93 20.55 3.13 3.03
C GLY A 93 19.91 2.90 4.40
N VAL A 94 20.34 1.87 5.11
CA VAL A 94 19.79 1.43 6.41
C VAL A 94 19.51 2.62 7.33
N GLY A 95 18.23 2.97 7.53
CA GLY A 95 17.79 4.05 8.40
C GLY A 95 17.82 5.48 7.81
N GLY A 96 18.00 5.66 6.50
CA GLY A 96 18.01 6.95 5.81
C GLY A 96 16.83 7.18 4.85
N GLY A 97 15.83 6.31 4.85
CA GLY A 97 14.60 6.46 4.05
C GLY A 97 13.69 7.57 4.58
N ASP A 98 12.73 8.00 3.77
CA ASP A 98 11.66 8.87 4.26
C ASP A 98 10.75 8.09 5.21
N ASN A 99 10.35 8.73 6.32
CA ASN A 99 9.57 8.08 7.39
C ASN A 99 8.25 7.46 6.89
N ILE A 100 7.79 7.86 5.71
CA ILE A 100 6.51 7.46 5.14
C ILE A 100 6.62 6.09 4.50
N SER A 101 7.64 5.86 3.67
CA SER A 101 7.90 4.56 3.04
C SER A 101 8.19 3.49 4.09
N ASP A 102 8.96 3.86 5.12
CA ASP A 102 9.23 2.98 6.26
C ASP A 102 7.96 2.59 7.03
N ARG A 103 7.01 3.51 7.21
CA ARG A 103 5.72 3.20 7.84
C ARG A 103 4.87 2.28 6.97
N ILE A 104 4.88 2.45 5.65
CA ILE A 104 4.16 1.55 4.73
C ILE A 104 4.77 0.15 4.78
N LEU A 105 6.11 0.04 4.77
CA LEU A 105 6.80 -1.23 4.95
C LEU A 105 6.44 -1.91 6.27
N TYR A 106 6.35 -1.13 7.36
CA TYR A 106 5.93 -1.63 8.66
C TYR A 106 4.48 -2.14 8.64
N ILE A 107 3.55 -1.38 8.07
CA ILE A 107 2.14 -1.77 7.95
C ILE A 107 2.04 -3.10 7.18
N LEU A 108 2.68 -3.18 6.01
CA LEU A 108 2.69 -4.38 5.18
C LEU A 108 3.33 -5.56 5.91
N HIS A 109 4.43 -5.35 6.63
CA HIS A 109 5.02 -6.39 7.47
C HIS A 109 4.09 -6.88 8.58
N ALA A 110 3.43 -5.96 9.29
CA ALA A 110 2.54 -6.28 10.40
C ALA A 110 1.34 -7.13 9.98
N VAL A 111 0.88 -6.98 8.73
CA VAL A 111 -0.21 -7.78 8.15
C VAL A 111 0.27 -9.05 7.43
N GLY A 112 1.57 -9.37 7.51
CA GLY A 112 2.12 -10.60 6.95
C GLY A 112 2.41 -10.54 5.44
N ALA A 113 2.62 -9.34 4.87
CA ALA A 113 3.05 -9.21 3.46
C ALA A 113 4.33 -10.00 3.22
N ALA A 114 4.30 -10.88 2.22
CA ALA A 114 5.44 -11.68 1.84
C ALA A 114 6.59 -10.78 1.38
N ARG A 115 7.80 -11.23 1.71
CA ARG A 115 9.01 -10.69 1.11
C ARG A 115 9.17 -11.27 -0.28
N CYS A 116 9.94 -10.53 -1.06
CA CYS A 116 10.22 -10.84 -2.43
C CYS A 116 11.15 -12.06 -2.52
N THR A 117 11.00 -12.89 -3.55
CA THR A 117 11.85 -14.08 -3.75
C THR A 117 13.27 -13.69 -4.17
N LEU A 118 14.22 -14.62 -4.10
CA LEU A 118 15.62 -14.36 -4.48
C LEU A 118 15.77 -14.00 -5.96
N ASP A 119 14.84 -14.44 -6.80
CA ASP A 119 14.86 -14.25 -8.26
C ASP A 119 14.38 -12.85 -8.68
N MET A 120 13.87 -12.06 -7.74
CA MET A 120 13.25 -10.77 -8.03
C MET A 120 14.30 -9.64 -8.05
N PRO A 121 14.62 -9.07 -9.22
CA PRO A 121 15.65 -8.05 -9.33
C PRO A 121 15.19 -6.73 -8.69
N GLY A 122 16.14 -5.90 -8.25
CA GLY A 122 15.82 -4.55 -7.74
C GLY A 122 15.23 -4.50 -6.32
N CYS A 123 15.29 -5.58 -5.56
CA CYS A 123 14.89 -5.59 -4.14
C CYS A 123 15.68 -4.59 -3.29
N GLY A 124 15.02 -3.52 -2.83
CA GLY A 124 15.56 -2.61 -1.83
C GLY A 124 15.60 -3.19 -0.42
N VAL A 125 16.13 -2.39 0.51
CA VAL A 125 16.09 -2.69 1.96
C VAL A 125 14.62 -2.79 2.39
N GLY A 126 14.24 -3.91 2.97
CA GLY A 126 12.87 -4.16 3.42
C GLY A 126 12.01 -5.08 2.54
N CYS A 127 12.31 -5.23 1.23
CA CYS A 127 11.69 -6.32 0.43
C CYS A 127 12.56 -7.56 0.23
N ARG A 128 13.88 -7.42 0.27
CA ARG A 128 14.80 -8.56 0.06
C ARG A 128 14.43 -9.78 0.92
N ALA A 129 14.40 -10.97 0.30
CA ALA A 129 14.07 -12.25 0.93
C ALA A 129 14.72 -12.42 2.33
N GLY A 130 16.05 -12.29 2.39
CA GLY A 130 16.86 -12.47 3.61
C GLY A 130 17.11 -11.20 4.43
N GLY A 131 16.44 -10.07 4.14
CA GLY A 131 16.64 -8.85 4.94
C GLY A 131 16.10 -9.00 6.37
N THR A 132 16.45 -8.09 7.26
CA THR A 132 15.85 -8.01 8.61
C THR A 132 15.06 -6.72 8.83
N TRP A 133 15.28 -5.71 7.99
CA TRP A 133 14.54 -4.45 8.04
C TRP A 133 13.06 -4.65 7.69
N ASN A 134 12.16 -4.11 8.51
CA ASN A 134 10.72 -4.19 8.31
C ASN A 134 10.03 -2.82 8.27
N GLY A 135 10.80 -1.72 8.26
CA GLY A 135 10.26 -0.37 8.39
C GLY A 135 10.16 0.10 9.84
N THR A 136 9.66 1.33 10.02
CA THR A 136 9.54 1.97 11.33
C THR A 136 8.10 1.88 11.85
N PRO A 137 7.90 1.43 13.10
CA PRO A 137 6.57 1.43 13.70
C PRO A 137 6.06 2.88 13.84
N PRO A 138 4.73 3.09 13.78
CA PRO A 138 4.16 4.39 14.13
C PRO A 138 4.57 4.76 15.56
N PRO A 139 4.72 6.07 15.86
CA PRO A 139 5.00 6.51 17.22
C PRO A 139 3.91 5.98 18.15
N VAL A 140 4.32 5.46 19.30
CA VAL A 140 3.37 5.05 20.34
C VAL A 140 2.46 6.22 20.67
N PRO A 141 1.13 6.03 20.72
CA PRO A 141 0.24 7.07 21.20
C PRO A 141 0.74 7.53 22.57
N ILE A 142 0.91 8.84 22.76
CA ILE A 142 1.27 9.40 24.07
C ILE A 142 0.14 8.98 25.01
N GLY A 143 0.43 8.02 25.88
CA GLY A 143 -0.58 7.34 26.68
C GLY A 143 -1.44 8.33 27.44
N ALA A 144 -2.75 8.12 27.41
CA ALA A 144 -3.65 8.74 28.37
C ALA A 144 -3.09 8.44 29.76
N LYS A 145 -2.78 9.49 30.53
CA LYS A 145 -2.26 9.39 31.90
C LYS A 145 -3.04 8.30 32.62
N THR A 146 -2.36 7.30 33.16
CA THR A 146 -2.97 6.28 34.01
C THR A 146 -3.76 7.02 35.09
N ARG A 147 -5.07 6.82 35.15
CA ARG A 147 -5.83 7.26 36.32
C ARG A 147 -5.29 6.41 37.47
N SER A 148 -4.55 7.05 38.37
CA SER A 148 -4.15 6.44 39.64
C SER A 148 -5.41 5.88 40.30
N ALA A 149 -5.32 4.61 40.71
CA ALA A 149 -6.38 3.89 41.41
C ALA A 149 -6.73 4.56 42.75
#